data_AF-A0A7S1I0V1-F1
#
_entry.id   AF-A0A7S1I0V1-F1
#
_cell.length_a   1.000
_cell.length_b   1.000
_cell.length_c   1.000
_cell.angle_alpha   90.00
_cell.angle_beta   90.00
_cell.angle_gamma   90.00
#
_symmetry.space_group_name_H-M   'P 1'
#
loop_
_entity.id
_entity.type
_entity.pdbx_description
1 polymer ?
#
loop_
_entity_poly.entity_id
_entity_poly.type
_entity_poly.pdbx_seq_one_letter_code
_entity_poly.pdbx_strand_id
1 'polypeptide(L)'
;VLLRILYVFIAALMGMHFFGGRFDFPGEEKPRAHFDTIFASMLTVFQVLTRDDWNSIMFNAMRPQDAQSGVAWFSCVYFLALVIIGDFIVLNLFLAILIQCFLDAQPPPPPPPPTWGRGR
;
A
#
# COMPACT_ATOMS: atom_id res chain seq x y z
N VAL A 1 -8.78 5.48 -5.63
CA VAL A 1 -7.64 4.97 -6.42
C VAL A 1 -6.37 5.78 -6.23
N LEU A 2 -6.41 7.12 -6.39
CA LEU A 2 -5.24 8.00 -6.22
C LEU A 2 -4.57 7.89 -4.84
N LEU A 3 -5.35 7.82 -3.76
CA LEU A 3 -4.83 7.65 -2.40
C LEU A 3 -3.89 6.44 -2.26
N ARG A 4 -4.27 5.30 -2.84
CA ARG A 4 -3.49 4.07 -2.80
C ARG A 4 -2.16 4.21 -3.54
N ILE A 5 -2.18 4.85 -4.71
CA ILE A 5 -0.97 5.08 -5.51
C ILE A 5 -0.03 6.06 -4.80
N LEU A 6 -0.57 7.15 -4.26
CA LEU A 6 0.20 8.14 -3.51
C LEU A 6 0.83 7.53 -2.25
N TYR A 7 0.07 6.69 -1.53
CA TYR A 7 0.57 5.96 -0.37
C TYR A 7 1.74 5.04 -0.73
N VAL A 8 1.62 4.23 -1.80
CA VAL A 8 2.71 3.38 -2.29
C VAL A 8 3.94 4.20 -2.64
N PHE A 9 3.75 5.35 -3.28
CA PHE A 9 4.86 6.24 -3.66
C PHE A 9 5.59 6.82 -2.44
N ILE A 10 4.85 7.35 -1.45
CA ILE A 10 5.44 7.91 -0.23
C ILE A 10 6.14 6.81 0.59
N ALA A 11 5.51 5.65 0.72
CA ALA A 11 6.08 4.50 1.41
C ALA A 11 7.36 4.01 0.74
N ALA A 12 7.40 3.97 -0.60
CA ALA A 12 8.57 3.57 -1.37
C ALA A 12 9.76 4.55 -1.21
N LEU A 13 9.48 5.86 -1.20
CA LEU A 13 10.49 6.89 -0.94
C LEU A 13 11.04 6.78 0.49
N MET A 14 10.16 6.58 1.48
CA MET A 14 10.54 6.39 2.87
C MET A 14 11.38 5.11 3.05
N GLY A 15 10.98 4.02 2.40
CA GLY A 15 11.73 2.76 2.42
C GLY A 15 13.12 2.91 1.81
N MET A 16 13.24 3.63 0.70
CA MET A 16 14.55 3.96 0.12
C MET A 16 15.42 4.81 1.07
N HIS A 17 14.82 5.76 1.79
CA HIS A 17 15.56 6.59 2.76
C HIS A 17 16.14 5.77 3.92
N PHE A 18 15.41 4.77 4.42
CA PHE A 18 15.85 3.98 5.57
C PHE A 18 16.60 2.69 5.21
N PHE A 19 16.33 2.11 4.05
CA PHE A 19 16.78 0.76 3.66
C PHE A 19 17.54 0.72 2.33
N GLY A 20 17.79 1.86 1.67
CA GLY A 20 18.60 1.90 0.46
C GLY A 20 20.02 1.38 0.72
N GLY A 21 20.46 0.41 -0.07
CA GLY A 21 21.76 -0.26 0.07
C GLY A 21 21.82 -1.31 1.18
N ARG A 22 20.76 -1.48 1.97
CA ARG A 22 20.76 -2.40 3.12
C ARG A 22 20.51 -3.87 2.80
N PHE A 23 20.18 -4.14 1.55
CA PHE A 23 19.83 -5.48 1.07
C PHE A 23 21.00 -6.15 0.32
N ASP A 24 22.20 -5.60 0.47
CA ASP A 24 23.43 -6.21 -0.04
C ASP A 24 24.09 -7.01 1.10
N PHE A 25 23.93 -8.34 1.05
CA PHE A 25 24.45 -9.24 2.07
C PHE A 25 25.70 -9.95 1.54
N PRO A 26 26.83 -9.91 2.25
CA PRO A 26 28.07 -10.49 1.77
C PRO A 26 27.95 -12.01 1.63
N GLY A 27 28.17 -12.51 0.40
CA GLY A 27 28.12 -13.95 0.09
C GLY A 27 26.74 -14.50 -0.27
N GLU A 28 25.72 -13.65 -0.35
CA GLU A 28 24.37 -14.03 -0.79
C GLU A 28 23.99 -13.30 -2.09
N GLU A 29 23.11 -13.89 -2.90
CA GLU A 29 22.55 -13.19 -4.05
C GLU A 29 21.58 -12.10 -3.56
N LYS A 30 21.72 -10.90 -4.13
CA LYS A 30 20.90 -9.76 -3.75
C LYS A 30 19.40 -10.07 -3.97
N PRO A 31 18.54 -9.88 -2.94
CA PRO A 31 17.11 -10.09 -3.09
C PRO A 31 16.49 -9.20 -4.17
N ARG A 32 15.53 -9.77 -4.92
CA ARG A 32 14.74 -9.01 -5.90
C ARG A 32 13.94 -7.89 -5.22
N ALA A 33 13.47 -8.14 -4.00
CA ALA A 33 12.83 -7.17 -3.12
C ALA A 33 13.89 -6.36 -2.38
N HIS A 34 14.21 -5.16 -2.87
CA HIS A 34 15.19 -4.26 -2.28
C HIS A 34 14.78 -2.78 -2.45
N PHE A 35 15.46 -1.88 -1.73
CA PHE A 35 15.08 -0.48 -1.62
C PHE A 35 16.06 0.51 -2.28
N ASP A 36 16.97 0.03 -3.13
CA ASP A 36 18.05 0.85 -3.71
C ASP A 36 17.60 1.81 -4.81
N THR A 37 16.52 1.47 -5.52
CA THR A 37 15.96 2.32 -6.57
C THR A 37 14.48 2.54 -6.32
N ILE A 38 13.95 3.68 -6.76
CA ILE A 38 12.53 4.03 -6.59
C ILE A 38 11.63 2.95 -7.20
N PHE A 39 12.00 2.41 -8.36
CA PHE A 39 11.19 1.37 -9.01
C PHE A 39 11.20 0.05 -8.21
N ALA A 40 12.38 -0.39 -7.76
CA ALA A 40 12.48 -1.59 -6.93
C ALA A 40 11.78 -1.42 -5.57
N SER A 41 11.89 -0.25 -4.93
CA SER A 41 11.20 0.02 -3.67
C SER A 41 9.69 0.08 -3.84
N MET A 42 9.19 0.66 -4.94
CA MET A 42 7.77 0.63 -5.27
C MET A 42 7.25 -0.80 -5.47
N LEU A 43 7.99 -1.65 -6.19
CA LEU A 43 7.62 -3.06 -6.39
C LEU A 43 7.66 -3.83 -5.06
N THR A 44 8.67 -3.57 -4.23
CA THR A 44 8.82 -4.20 -2.91
C THR A 44 7.68 -3.81 -1.97
N VAL A 45 7.32 -2.52 -1.92
CA VAL A 45 6.16 -2.04 -1.14
C VAL A 45 4.88 -2.66 -1.68
N PHE A 46 4.71 -2.74 -3.00
CA PHE A 46 3.56 -3.41 -3.59
C PHE A 46 3.47 -4.88 -3.17
N GLN A 47 4.58 -5.62 -3.22
CA GLN A 47 4.67 -7.01 -2.78
C GLN A 47 4.30 -7.17 -1.29
N VAL A 48 4.76 -6.26 -0.43
CA VAL A 48 4.38 -6.25 0.99
C VAL A 48 2.89 -5.99 1.18
N LEU A 49 2.30 -5.07 0.39
CA LEU A 49 0.86 -4.78 0.45
C LEU A 49 -0.02 -5.93 -0.05
N THR A 50 0.48 -6.76 -0.97
CA THR A 50 -0.20 -8.01 -1.36
C THR A 50 -0.03 -9.12 -0.33
N ARG A 51 0.71 -8.86 0.77
CA ARG A 51 1.10 -9.83 1.80
C ARG A 51 1.96 -10.98 1.26
N ASP A 52 2.60 -10.78 0.12
CA ASP A 52 3.46 -11.79 -0.47
C ASP A 52 4.86 -11.68 0.13
N ASP A 53 5.30 -12.74 0.79
CA ASP A 53 6.62 -12.87 1.43
C ASP A 53 7.10 -11.65 2.27
N TRP A 54 6.17 -10.87 2.83
CA TRP A 54 6.50 -9.61 3.50
C TRP A 54 7.35 -9.79 4.77
N ASN A 55 7.17 -10.91 5.47
CA ASN A 55 7.95 -11.25 6.67
C ASN A 55 9.43 -11.43 6.34
N SER A 56 9.74 -12.14 5.24
CA SER A 56 11.11 -12.34 4.76
C SER A 56 11.77 -11.01 4.43
N ILE A 57 11.06 -10.11 3.74
CA ILE A 57 11.54 -8.76 3.42
C ILE A 57 11.82 -7.96 4.70
N MET A 58 10.93 -8.02 5.69
CA MET A 58 11.13 -7.38 6.98
C MET A 58 12.35 -7.96 7.72
N PHE A 59 12.48 -9.29 7.76
CA PHE A 59 13.63 -9.92 8.41
C PHE A 59 14.93 -9.55 7.72
N ASN A 60 14.96 -9.49 6.39
CA ASN A 60 16.11 -9.00 5.63
C ASN A 60 16.45 -7.55 5.98
N ALA A 61 15.47 -6.67 6.10
CA ALA A 61 15.69 -5.28 6.54
C ALA A 61 16.20 -5.17 8.00
N MET A 62 15.89 -6.15 8.85
CA MET A 62 16.36 -6.21 10.24
C MET A 62 17.77 -6.77 10.39
N ARG A 63 18.31 -7.46 9.36
CA ARG A 63 19.64 -8.06 9.45
C ARG A 63 20.67 -6.94 9.69
N PRO A 64 21.52 -7.07 10.73
CA PRO A 64 22.54 -6.07 10.98
C PRO A 64 23.59 -6.13 9.87
N GLN A 65 23.72 -5.06 9.10
CA GLN A 65 24.89 -4.86 8.23
C GLN A 65 26.09 -4.33 9.02
N ASP A 66 25.83 -3.52 10.05
CA ASP A 66 26.81 -2.96 10.97
C ASP A 66 26.37 -3.20 12.42
N ALA A 67 27.27 -3.12 13.39
CA ALA A 67 27.02 -3.36 14.82
C ALA A 67 26.01 -2.40 15.51
N GLN A 68 25.29 -1.57 14.74
CA GLN A 68 24.29 -0.64 15.24
C GLN A 68 22.94 -1.36 15.46
N SER A 69 22.76 -1.82 16.70
CA SER A 69 21.61 -2.59 17.20
C SER A 69 20.23 -1.88 17.16
N GLY A 70 20.17 -0.59 16.83
CA GLY A 70 18.93 0.21 16.86
C GLY A 70 18.02 0.09 15.62
N VAL A 71 18.54 -0.41 14.49
CA VAL A 71 17.83 -0.39 13.21
C VAL A 71 16.74 -1.48 13.12
N ALA A 72 16.93 -2.61 13.81
CA ALA A 72 16.02 -3.77 13.73
C ALA A 72 14.62 -3.46 14.26
N TRP A 73 14.51 -2.79 15.43
CA TRP A 73 13.21 -2.43 16.01
C TRP A 73 12.44 -1.46 15.10
N PHE A 74 13.12 -0.44 14.58
CA PHE A 74 12.51 0.53 13.67
C PHE A 74 11.99 -0.13 12.38
N SER A 75 12.75 -1.08 11.83
CA SER A 75 12.34 -1.87 10.67
C SER A 75 11.02 -2.60 10.91
N CYS A 76 10.87 -3.25 12.07
CA CYS A 76 9.62 -3.91 12.48
C CYS A 76 8.44 -2.94 12.41
N VAL A 77 8.59 -1.78 13.07
CA VAL A 77 7.54 -0.78 13.17
C VAL A 77 7.16 -0.24 11.79
N TYR A 78 8.14 0.00 10.91
CA TYR A 78 7.88 0.44 9.54
C TYR A 78 7.06 -0.58 8.75
N PHE A 79 7.49 -1.85 8.69
CA PHE A 79 6.78 -2.87 7.90
C PHE A 79 5.41 -3.21 8.50
N LEU A 80 5.29 -3.25 9.83
CA LEU A 80 4.01 -3.49 10.50
C LEU A 80 3.02 -2.35 10.26
N ALA A 81 3.48 -1.09 10.37
CA ALA A 81 2.65 0.06 10.05
C ALA A 81 2.28 0.09 8.56
N LEU A 82 3.20 -0.28 7.67
CA LEU A 82 2.96 -0.36 6.23
C LEU A 82 1.87 -1.38 5.90
N VAL A 83 1.90 -2.53 6.57
CA VAL A 83 0.89 -3.57 6.44
C VAL A 83 -0.47 -3.12 6.99
N ILE A 84 -0.52 -2.60 8.23
CA ILE A 84 -1.78 -2.21 8.89
C ILE A 84 -2.44 -1.05 8.14
N ILE A 85 -1.70 0.01 7.82
CA ILE A 85 -2.22 1.17 7.09
C ILE A 85 -2.61 0.75 5.66
N GLY A 86 -1.81 -0.12 5.05
CA GLY A 86 -2.08 -0.72 3.74
C GLY A 86 -3.45 -1.39 3.68
N ASP A 87 -3.77 -2.24 4.65
CA ASP A 87 -5.05 -2.93 4.75
C ASP A 87 -6.23 -1.94 4.81
N PHE A 88 -6.14 -0.90 5.65
CA PHE A 88 -7.18 0.13 5.73
C PHE A 88 -7.41 0.83 4.39
N ILE A 89 -6.33 1.10 3.65
CA ILE A 89 -6.42 1.73 2.32
C ILE A 89 -7.01 0.77 1.28
N VAL A 90 -6.71 -0.53 1.34
CA VAL A 90 -7.33 -1.54 0.47
C VAL A 90 -8.81 -1.68 0.77
N LEU A 91 -9.20 -1.68 2.05
CA LEU A 91 -10.60 -1.67 2.49
C LEU A 91 -11.35 -0.45 1.94
N ASN A 92 -10.70 0.72 1.80
CA ASN A 92 -11.34 1.88 1.18
C ASN A 92 -11.70 1.66 -0.31
N LEU A 93 -10.93 0.88 -1.06
CA LEU A 93 -11.33 0.48 -2.42
C LEU A 93 -12.52 -0.48 -2.37
N PHE A 94 -12.46 -1.48 -1.50
CA PHE A 94 -13.51 -2.48 -1.37
C PHE A 94 -14.85 -1.86 -0.95
N LEU A 95 -14.82 -0.96 0.04
CA LEU A 95 -15.98 -0.20 0.50
C LEU A 95 -16.58 0.65 -0.63
N ALA A 96 -15.73 1.34 -1.41
CA ALA A 96 -16.21 2.13 -2.54
C ALA A 96 -16.96 1.26 -3.57
N ILE A 97 -16.46 0.05 -3.85
CA ILE A 97 -17.13 -0.89 -4.76
C ILE A 97 -18.45 -1.38 -4.16
N LEU A 98 -18.46 -1.76 -2.88
CA LEU A 98 -19.68 -2.22 -2.21
C LEU A 98 -20.78 -1.15 -2.19
N ILE A 99 -20.42 0.11 -1.93
CA ILE A 99 -21.36 1.23 -1.95
C ILE A 99 -21.93 1.39 -3.37
N GLN A 100 -21.08 1.31 -4.39
CA GLN A 100 -21.54 1.39 -5.78
C GLN A 100 -22.54 0.27 -6.10
N CYS A 101 -22.24 -0.97 -5.71
CA CYS A 101 -23.15 -2.10 -5.90
C CYS A 101 -24.50 -1.90 -5.18
N PHE A 102 -24.50 -1.29 -3.98
CA PHE A 102 -25.74 -1.02 -3.24
C PHE A 102 -26.60 0.08 -3.90
N LEU A 103 -25.96 1.12 -4.44
CA LEU A 103 -26.63 2.21 -5.14
C LEU A 103 -27.25 1.73 -6.46
N ASP A 104 -26.53 0.90 -7.22
CA ASP A 104 -27.02 0.36 -8.50
C ASP A 104 -28.18 -0.63 -8.33
N ALA A 105 -28.32 -1.23 -7.14
CA ALA A 105 -29.42 -2.14 -6.82
C ALA A 105 -30.74 -1.42 -6.47
N GLN A 106 -30.73 -0.10 -6.25
CA GLN A 106 -31.95 0.65 -5.96
C GLN A 106 -32.74 0.93 -7.25
N PRO A 107 -34.08 0.74 -7.26
CA PRO A 107 -34.88 1.05 -8.43
C PRO A 107 -34.81 2.54 -8.76
N PRO A 108 -34.92 2.93 -10.06
CA PRO A 108 -34.85 4.33 -10.46
C PRO A 108 -35.97 5.14 -9.78
N PRO A 109 -35.75 6.45 -9.52
CA PRO A 109 -36.79 7.29 -8.95
C PRO A 109 -38.03 7.30 -9.84
N PRO A 110 -39.24 7.42 -9.25
CA PRO A 110 -40.47 7.48 -10.02
C PRO A 110 -40.46 8.67 -10.99
N PRO A 111 -41.12 8.56 -12.16
CA PRO A 111 -41.18 9.66 -13.12
C PRO A 111 -41.83 10.90 -12.49
N PRO A 112 -41.40 12.11 -12.88
CA PRO A 112 -41.99 13.34 -12.35
C PRO A 112 -43.49 13.41 -12.70
N PRO A 113 -44.31 14.04 -11.83
CA PRO A 113 -45.73 14.18 -12.09
C PRO A 113 -45.97 14.97 -13.39
N PRO A 114 -47.02 14.64 -14.16
CA PRO A 114 -47.31 15.31 -15.42
C PRO A 114 -47.49 16.83 -15.23
N THR A 115 -46.85 17.65 -16.06
CA THR A 115 -46.87 19.12 -15.95
C THR A 115 -48.11 19.77 -16.56
N TRP A 116 -49.22 19.03 -16.72
CA TRP A 116 -50.46 19.52 -17.31
C TRP A 116 -51.08 20.61 -16.42
N GLY A 117 -50.72 21.87 -16.66
CA GLY A 117 -51.23 23.02 -15.91
C GLY A 117 -50.35 24.28 -15.87
N ARG A 118 -49.08 24.23 -16.30
CA ARG A 118 -48.16 25.40 -16.30
C ARG A 118 -48.01 26.03 -17.70
N GLY A 119 -49.10 26.48 -18.29
CA GLY A 119 -49.06 27.09 -19.64
C GLY A 119 -50.38 27.74 -20.07
N ARG A 120 -51.08 28.40 -19.14
CA ARG A 120 -52.13 29.36 -19.48
C ARG A 120 -51.66 30.75 -19.05
#